data_AF-A0A0U1QU35-F1
#
_entry.id   AF-A0A0U1QU35-F1
#
_cell.length_a   1.000
_cell.length_b   1.000
_cell.length_c   1.000
_cell.angle_alpha   90.00
_cell.angle_beta   90.00
_cell.angle_gamma   90.00
#
_symmetry.space_group_name_H-M   'P 1'
#
loop_
_entity.id
_entity.type
_entity.pdbx_description
1 polymer ?
#
loop_
_entity_poly.entity_id
_entity_poly.type
_entity_poly.pdbx_seq_one_letter_code
_entity_poly.pdbx_strand_id
1 'polypeptide(L)'
;MQKKTMITFILEKYEFFIKNRQGAILLSFMALIPVFIGLIFLSFEFSHFIQKRAKLSDAIEQASLALSTENNYRNDRASNNRNNYLVTSYAQSYLPSERFSQPRVVNTYNEILGYTEYNASLQMNYQLALLNSYLKQTPSPTWDVNENGAARKYLSSIAEPIDVVFVTDFSGSMNLPFGDIELNNRITKLDELKAIFVKLNNRIFSNDGINTIGFVPFSWGTKRISANGQVSSTYCHFPYSPKKIDGNGHYLQRYTASNLKNIPGLDNLSGIDNLAYGQLDEDKHHAILSEIEKKHRDNEIPTKTRDQAKNFLDKAYKVNQISTITKIVEEHIDYKETINSIDRNGETIDIPMDDILDPFFCLKETNAKSLNFDPNSKGDINEILNMKAEGGTLASSGILVGNKMLTESQNNNKLMIILSDGDDNTQKMSSPHDQKAGIINITQKLITEGMCQKIKDNGIKMVFIGIGYVPDNNIIDWEKDCVGTGNFYLAKNAHELEISIERALVVDDEVGRNIPKS
;
A
#
# COMPACT_ATOMS: atom_id res chain seq x y z
N MET A 1 -47.10 -95.72 -19.85
CA MET A 1 -46.90 -94.31 -19.39
C MET A 1 -45.42 -93.99 -19.35
N GLN A 2 -44.85 -93.50 -20.45
CA GLN A 2 -43.46 -93.02 -20.48
C GLN A 2 -43.43 -91.55 -20.06
N LYS A 3 -42.77 -91.26 -18.93
CA LYS A 3 -42.41 -89.89 -18.54
C LYS A 3 -41.48 -89.32 -19.61
N LYS A 4 -41.98 -88.46 -20.50
CA LYS A 4 -41.12 -87.54 -21.25
C LYS A 4 -40.38 -86.69 -20.22
N THR A 5 -39.06 -86.76 -20.23
CA THR A 5 -38.18 -85.97 -19.36
C THR A 5 -38.41 -84.48 -19.66
N MET A 6 -38.40 -83.62 -18.64
CA MET A 6 -38.65 -82.18 -18.79
C MET A 6 -37.74 -81.51 -19.85
N ILE A 7 -36.54 -82.06 -20.03
CA ILE A 7 -35.55 -81.63 -21.03
C ILE A 7 -36.02 -81.88 -22.47
N THR A 8 -36.63 -83.04 -22.75
CA THR A 8 -37.13 -83.35 -24.10
C THR A 8 -38.35 -82.50 -24.47
N PHE A 9 -39.18 -82.12 -23.49
CA PHE A 9 -40.29 -81.20 -23.70
C PHE A 9 -39.82 -79.75 -23.96
N ILE A 10 -38.78 -79.30 -23.25
CA ILE A 10 -38.18 -77.97 -23.47
C ILE A 10 -37.51 -77.91 -24.85
N LEU A 11 -36.81 -78.96 -25.27
CA LEU A 11 -36.16 -79.03 -26.59
C LEU A 11 -37.16 -79.07 -27.75
N GLU A 12 -38.24 -79.87 -27.66
CA GLU A 12 -39.31 -79.88 -28.69
C GLU A 12 -40.02 -78.52 -28.79
N LYS A 13 -40.27 -77.85 -27.65
CA LYS A 13 -40.83 -76.50 -27.62
C LYS A 13 -39.85 -75.47 -28.23
N TYR A 14 -38.55 -75.62 -28.00
CA TYR A 14 -37.50 -74.75 -28.53
C TYR A 14 -37.38 -74.89 -30.06
N GLU A 15 -37.41 -76.11 -30.60
CA GLU A 15 -37.42 -76.35 -32.06
C GLU A 15 -38.68 -75.79 -32.75
N PHE A 16 -39.86 -75.99 -32.14
CA PHE A 16 -41.11 -75.42 -32.65
C PHE A 16 -41.10 -73.88 -32.59
N PHE A 17 -40.48 -73.31 -31.55
CA PHE A 17 -40.35 -71.87 -31.36
C PHE A 17 -39.34 -71.22 -32.32
N ILE A 18 -38.25 -71.92 -32.65
CA ILE A 18 -37.27 -71.49 -33.68
C ILE A 18 -37.89 -71.48 -35.08
N LYS A 19 -38.81 -72.40 -35.39
CA LYS A 19 -39.54 -72.40 -36.67
C LYS A 19 -40.57 -71.28 -36.79
N ASN A 20 -41.02 -70.70 -35.68
CA ASN A 20 -41.94 -69.56 -35.70
C ASN A 20 -41.14 -68.25 -35.84
N ARG A 21 -41.35 -67.52 -36.95
CA ARG A 21 -40.58 -66.29 -37.28
C ARG A 21 -40.58 -65.25 -36.16
N GLN A 22 -41.65 -65.16 -35.37
CA GLN A 22 -41.72 -64.23 -34.23
C GLN A 22 -40.93 -64.71 -32.99
N GLY A 23 -40.82 -66.02 -32.78
CA GLY A 23 -40.10 -66.60 -31.65
C GLY A 23 -38.58 -66.52 -31.80
N ALA A 24 -38.07 -66.77 -33.01
CA ALA A 24 -36.65 -66.63 -33.32
C ALA A 24 -36.13 -65.19 -33.10
N ILE A 25 -36.90 -64.17 -33.50
CA ILE A 25 -36.55 -62.75 -33.29
C ILE A 25 -36.48 -62.41 -31.79
N LEU A 26 -37.41 -62.91 -30.98
CA LEU A 26 -37.44 -62.66 -29.54
C LEU A 26 -36.22 -63.21 -28.81
N LEU A 27 -35.73 -64.41 -29.20
CA LEU A 27 -34.53 -65.02 -28.62
C LEU A 27 -33.27 -64.22 -28.95
N SER A 28 -33.13 -63.76 -30.20
CA SER A 28 -32.03 -62.86 -30.58
C SER A 28 -32.09 -61.54 -29.81
N PHE A 29 -33.28 -60.97 -29.63
CA PHE A 29 -33.45 -59.75 -28.83
C PHE A 29 -33.08 -59.95 -27.36
N MET A 30 -33.53 -61.06 -26.75
CA MET A 30 -33.22 -61.39 -25.35
C MET A 30 -31.73 -61.62 -25.12
N ALA A 31 -30.99 -62.15 -26.12
CA ALA A 31 -29.55 -62.27 -26.08
C ALA A 31 -28.81 -60.92 -26.24
N LEU A 32 -29.39 -59.96 -26.97
CA LEU A 32 -28.79 -58.65 -27.23
C LEU A 32 -29.06 -57.61 -26.13
N ILE A 33 -30.17 -57.70 -25.38
CA ILE A 33 -30.51 -56.75 -24.31
C ILE A 33 -29.36 -56.57 -23.30
N PRO A 34 -28.72 -57.62 -22.74
CA PRO A 34 -27.60 -57.47 -21.82
C PRO A 34 -26.40 -56.74 -22.44
N VAL A 35 -26.17 -56.93 -23.75
CA VAL A 35 -25.11 -56.24 -24.49
C VAL A 35 -25.40 -54.75 -24.58
N PHE A 36 -26.63 -54.36 -24.95
CA PHE A 36 -27.03 -52.95 -25.00
C PHE A 36 -26.97 -52.28 -23.63
N ILE A 37 -27.43 -52.95 -22.58
CA ILE A 37 -27.34 -52.45 -21.20
C ILE A 37 -25.86 -52.24 -20.82
N GLY A 38 -24.99 -53.22 -21.12
CA GLY A 38 -23.55 -53.10 -20.90
C GLY A 38 -22.92 -51.90 -21.62
N LEU A 39 -23.31 -51.66 -22.88
CA LEU A 39 -22.84 -50.51 -23.67
C LEU A 39 -23.33 -49.17 -23.09
N ILE A 40 -24.56 -49.10 -22.57
CA ILE A 40 -25.08 -47.90 -21.91
C ILE A 40 -24.29 -47.59 -20.64
N PHE A 41 -24.05 -48.60 -19.78
CA PHE A 41 -23.23 -48.41 -18.57
C PHE A 41 -21.80 -47.99 -18.90
N LEU A 42 -21.18 -48.59 -19.91
CA LEU A 42 -19.86 -48.18 -20.41
C LEU A 42 -19.88 -46.72 -20.88
N SER A 43 -20.92 -46.31 -21.60
CA SER A 43 -21.06 -44.94 -22.10
C SER A 43 -21.17 -43.92 -20.96
N PHE A 44 -21.95 -44.23 -19.91
CA PHE A 44 -22.04 -43.38 -18.73
C PHE A 44 -20.72 -43.30 -17.96
N GLU A 45 -20.01 -44.43 -17.82
CA GLU A 45 -18.68 -44.45 -17.19
C GLU A 45 -17.67 -43.61 -17.96
N PHE A 46 -17.66 -43.74 -19.28
CA PHE A 46 -16.75 -42.97 -20.12
C PHE A 46 -17.05 -41.48 -20.04
N SER A 47 -18.34 -41.10 -20.00
CA SER A 47 -18.76 -39.71 -19.82
C SER A 47 -18.29 -39.16 -18.46
N HIS A 48 -18.48 -39.90 -17.36
CA HIS A 48 -18.00 -39.49 -16.05
C HIS A 48 -16.49 -39.38 -15.97
N PHE A 49 -15.77 -40.34 -16.57
CA PHE A 49 -14.32 -40.31 -16.65
C PHE A 49 -13.82 -39.05 -17.37
N ILE A 50 -14.37 -38.74 -18.56
CA ILE A 50 -14.02 -37.55 -19.32
C ILE A 50 -14.29 -36.28 -18.51
N GLN A 51 -15.45 -36.18 -17.87
CA GLN A 51 -15.80 -35.01 -17.06
C GLN A 51 -14.85 -34.81 -15.89
N LYS A 52 -14.50 -35.87 -15.15
CA LYS A 52 -13.57 -35.76 -14.03
C LYS A 52 -12.16 -35.42 -14.50
N ARG A 53 -11.72 -36.02 -15.60
CA ARG A 53 -10.42 -35.69 -16.20
C ARG A 53 -10.35 -34.22 -16.64
N ALA A 54 -11.41 -33.70 -17.28
CA ALA A 54 -11.48 -32.29 -17.67
C ALA A 54 -11.45 -31.36 -16.44
N LYS A 55 -12.23 -31.66 -15.40
CA LYS A 55 -12.20 -30.90 -14.14
C LYS A 55 -10.84 -30.92 -13.45
N LEU A 56 -10.15 -32.06 -13.48
CA LEU A 56 -8.79 -32.17 -12.95
C LEU A 56 -7.85 -31.28 -13.76
N SER A 57 -7.92 -31.33 -15.09
CA SER A 57 -7.15 -30.44 -15.98
C SER A 57 -7.35 -28.97 -15.63
N ASP A 58 -8.61 -28.51 -15.56
CA ASP A 58 -8.94 -27.13 -15.21
C ASP A 58 -8.40 -26.74 -13.83
N ALA A 59 -8.52 -27.66 -12.85
CA ALA A 59 -8.02 -27.43 -11.50
C ALA A 59 -6.51 -27.25 -11.47
N ILE A 60 -5.74 -28.06 -12.22
CA ILE A 60 -4.27 -27.95 -12.27
C ILE A 60 -3.83 -26.70 -13.05
N GLU A 61 -4.55 -26.30 -14.09
CA GLU A 61 -4.31 -25.03 -14.78
C GLU A 61 -4.50 -23.83 -13.85
N GLN A 62 -5.62 -23.76 -13.12
CA GLN A 62 -5.85 -22.70 -12.13
C GLN A 62 -4.85 -22.77 -10.97
N ALA A 63 -4.47 -23.97 -10.53
CA ALA A 63 -3.43 -24.14 -9.52
C ALA A 63 -2.08 -23.61 -10.00
N SER A 64 -1.72 -23.81 -11.28
CA SER A 64 -0.46 -23.31 -11.84
C SER A 64 -0.41 -21.78 -11.90
N LEU A 65 -1.53 -21.13 -12.20
CA LEU A 65 -1.68 -19.67 -12.09
C LEU A 65 -1.51 -19.21 -10.63
N ALA A 66 -2.16 -19.88 -9.69
CA ALA A 66 -2.04 -19.56 -8.27
C ALA A 66 -0.62 -19.76 -7.72
N LEU A 67 0.12 -20.75 -8.24
CA LEU A 67 1.55 -20.92 -7.92
C LEU A 67 2.37 -19.72 -8.42
N SER A 68 2.05 -19.18 -9.59
CA SER A 68 2.71 -17.99 -10.14
C SER A 68 2.46 -16.72 -9.32
N THR A 69 1.27 -16.60 -8.70
CA THR A 69 0.95 -15.47 -7.80
C THR A 69 1.64 -15.58 -6.45
N GLU A 70 1.69 -16.79 -5.88
CA GLU A 70 2.37 -17.01 -4.60
C GLU A 70 3.90 -16.81 -4.75
N ASN A 71 4.43 -17.01 -5.96
CA ASN A 71 5.82 -16.73 -6.35
C ASN A 71 6.88 -17.43 -5.46
N ASN A 72 6.54 -18.57 -4.87
CA ASN A 72 7.45 -19.42 -4.11
C ASN A 72 8.34 -20.26 -5.06
N TYR A 73 9.17 -19.59 -5.88
CA TYR A 73 10.02 -20.25 -6.88
C TYR A 73 11.20 -21.03 -6.26
N ARG A 74 11.54 -20.73 -5.00
CA ARG A 74 12.66 -21.34 -4.29
C ARG A 74 12.36 -22.81 -3.99
N ASN A 75 13.31 -23.68 -4.27
CA ASN A 75 13.20 -25.13 -4.04
C ASN A 75 13.55 -25.52 -2.58
N ASP A 76 13.05 -24.77 -1.59
CA ASP A 76 13.21 -25.10 -0.16
C ASP A 76 12.01 -25.90 0.39
N ARG A 77 12.19 -26.50 1.58
CA ARG A 77 11.18 -27.40 2.17
C ARG A 77 9.87 -26.67 2.50
N ALA A 78 9.92 -25.42 2.95
CA ALA A 78 8.71 -24.67 3.31
C ALA A 78 7.92 -24.26 2.07
N SER A 79 8.62 -23.72 1.06
CA SER A 79 8.05 -23.37 -0.25
C SER A 79 7.41 -24.58 -0.94
N ASN A 80 8.09 -25.72 -0.97
CA ASN A 80 7.56 -26.95 -1.57
C ASN A 80 6.31 -27.47 -0.83
N ASN A 81 6.30 -27.44 0.50
CA ASN A 81 5.12 -27.84 1.28
C ASN A 81 3.93 -26.93 1.00
N ARG A 82 4.16 -25.61 0.91
CA ARG A 82 3.13 -24.62 0.60
C ARG A 82 2.57 -24.81 -0.81
N ASN A 83 3.45 -24.98 -1.80
CA ASN A 83 3.07 -25.20 -3.20
C ASN A 83 2.26 -26.50 -3.36
N ASN A 84 2.71 -27.58 -2.72
CA ASN A 84 2.00 -28.87 -2.75
C ASN A 84 0.62 -28.77 -2.10
N TYR A 85 0.50 -28.06 -0.97
CA TYR A 85 -0.79 -27.81 -0.33
C TYR A 85 -1.72 -27.03 -1.25
N LEU A 86 -1.22 -25.99 -1.92
CA LEU A 86 -2.01 -25.16 -2.83
C LEU A 86 -2.58 -25.99 -3.99
N VAL A 87 -1.73 -26.74 -4.70
CA VAL A 87 -2.16 -27.61 -5.82
C VAL A 87 -3.19 -28.64 -5.37
N THR A 88 -2.96 -29.27 -4.20
CA THR A 88 -3.90 -30.25 -3.64
C THR A 88 -5.24 -29.61 -3.28
N SER A 89 -5.23 -28.40 -2.72
CA SER A 89 -6.44 -27.66 -2.37
C SER A 89 -7.30 -27.36 -3.60
N TYR A 90 -6.69 -26.89 -4.70
CA TYR A 90 -7.42 -26.63 -5.95
C TYR A 90 -8.05 -27.92 -6.52
N ALA A 91 -7.29 -29.02 -6.56
CA ALA A 91 -7.82 -30.30 -7.02
C ALA A 91 -8.99 -30.80 -6.16
N GLN A 92 -8.88 -30.69 -4.83
CA GLN A 92 -9.95 -31.05 -3.90
C GLN A 92 -11.19 -30.15 -4.03
N SER A 93 -11.04 -28.87 -4.37
CA SER A 93 -12.17 -27.98 -4.60
C SER A 93 -12.98 -28.37 -5.84
N TYR A 94 -12.32 -28.79 -6.93
CA TYR A 94 -12.99 -29.20 -8.16
C TYR A 94 -13.55 -30.63 -8.09
N LEU A 95 -12.88 -31.51 -7.33
CA LEU A 95 -13.16 -32.94 -7.23
C LEU A 95 -13.07 -33.42 -5.76
N PRO A 96 -14.05 -33.07 -4.91
CA PRO A 96 -13.97 -33.29 -3.46
C PRO A 96 -14.06 -34.76 -3.04
N SER A 97 -14.62 -35.62 -3.90
CA SER A 97 -14.81 -37.05 -3.62
C SER A 97 -13.66 -37.92 -4.11
N GLU A 98 -12.69 -37.34 -4.84
CA GLU A 98 -11.58 -38.07 -5.43
C GLU A 98 -10.34 -38.06 -4.53
N ARG A 99 -9.46 -39.04 -4.75
CA ARG A 99 -8.18 -39.12 -4.05
C ARG A 99 -7.04 -38.83 -5.01
N PHE A 100 -6.10 -38.05 -4.52
CA PHE A 100 -4.94 -37.61 -5.28
C PHE A 100 -3.66 -38.15 -4.66
N SER A 101 -2.67 -38.37 -5.51
CA SER A 101 -1.27 -38.55 -5.12
C SER A 101 -0.67 -37.25 -4.54
N GLN A 102 0.58 -37.30 -4.07
CA GLN A 102 1.30 -36.06 -3.79
C GLN A 102 1.60 -35.33 -5.10
N PRO A 103 1.28 -34.03 -5.22
CA PRO A 103 1.60 -33.24 -6.40
C PRO A 103 3.11 -33.15 -6.59
N ARG A 104 3.52 -33.09 -7.86
CA ARG A 104 4.89 -32.75 -8.24
C ARG A 104 4.88 -31.35 -8.85
N VAL A 105 5.47 -30.41 -8.13
CA VAL A 105 5.68 -29.03 -8.56
C VAL A 105 7.14 -28.85 -8.96
N VAL A 106 7.39 -28.29 -10.14
CA VAL A 106 8.72 -27.97 -10.66
C VAL A 106 8.72 -26.51 -11.10
N ASN A 107 9.56 -25.71 -10.44
CA ASN A 107 9.78 -24.31 -10.78
C ASN A 107 11.07 -24.18 -11.56
N THR A 108 11.04 -23.56 -12.74
CA THR A 108 12.21 -23.34 -13.59
C THR A 108 12.35 -21.86 -13.89
N TYR A 109 13.51 -21.30 -13.53
CA TYR A 109 13.85 -19.91 -13.81
C TYR A 109 14.74 -19.85 -15.05
N ASN A 110 14.38 -18.99 -16.00
CA ASN A 110 15.16 -18.70 -17.21
C ASN A 110 15.74 -17.29 -17.12
N GLU A 111 17.04 -17.23 -16.87
CA GLU A 111 17.80 -15.97 -16.73
C GLU A 111 17.88 -15.17 -18.03
N ILE A 112 17.91 -15.83 -19.19
CA ILE A 112 18.13 -15.18 -20.50
C ILE A 112 16.87 -14.47 -20.96
N LEU A 113 15.70 -15.10 -20.77
CA LEU A 113 14.41 -14.60 -21.21
C LEU A 113 13.61 -13.94 -20.07
N GLY A 114 14.16 -13.91 -18.86
CA GLY A 114 13.57 -13.25 -17.70
C GLY A 114 12.19 -13.79 -17.36
N TYR A 115 12.04 -15.09 -17.13
CA TYR A 115 10.78 -15.67 -16.68
C TYR A 115 10.95 -16.85 -15.74
N THR A 116 9.94 -17.08 -14.90
CA THR A 116 9.78 -18.32 -14.11
C THR A 116 8.59 -19.11 -14.65
N GLU A 117 8.82 -20.39 -14.91
CA GLU A 117 7.78 -21.37 -15.22
C GLU A 117 7.44 -22.20 -13.99
N TYR A 118 6.15 -22.30 -13.69
CA TYR A 118 5.58 -23.10 -12.62
C TYR A 118 4.84 -24.27 -13.27
N ASN A 119 5.41 -25.47 -13.16
CA ASN A 119 4.82 -26.69 -13.67
C ASN A 119 4.27 -27.50 -12.50
N ALA A 120 2.96 -27.76 -12.52
CA ALA A 120 2.29 -28.62 -11.56
C ALA A 120 1.80 -29.88 -12.26
N SER A 121 1.94 -31.03 -11.58
CA SER A 121 1.39 -32.30 -12.03
C SER A 121 0.77 -33.05 -10.86
N LEU A 122 -0.37 -33.68 -11.13
CA LEU A 122 -1.13 -34.43 -10.15
C LEU A 122 -1.73 -35.68 -10.78
N GLN A 123 -1.65 -36.78 -10.03
CA GLN A 123 -2.32 -38.03 -10.38
C GLN A 123 -3.57 -38.22 -9.52
N MET A 124 -4.69 -38.49 -10.19
CA MET A 124 -5.96 -38.90 -9.59
C MET A 124 -6.17 -40.40 -9.82
N ASN A 125 -6.63 -41.10 -8.78
CA ASN A 125 -6.95 -42.53 -8.87
C ASN A 125 -8.45 -42.71 -9.13
N TYR A 126 -8.85 -42.84 -10.40
CA TYR A 126 -10.26 -42.99 -10.77
C TYR A 126 -10.76 -44.41 -10.48
N GLN A 127 -11.87 -44.52 -9.75
CA GLN A 127 -12.56 -45.79 -9.48
C GLN A 127 -13.77 -45.97 -10.42
N LEU A 128 -13.82 -47.09 -11.13
CA LEU A 128 -14.97 -47.47 -11.96
C LEU A 128 -16.16 -47.93 -11.09
N ALA A 129 -17.10 -47.03 -10.80
CA ALA A 129 -18.17 -47.26 -9.84
C ALA A 129 -19.36 -48.06 -10.41
N LEU A 130 -19.86 -47.70 -11.59
CA LEU A 130 -20.99 -48.34 -12.27
C LEU A 130 -20.62 -49.72 -12.81
N LEU A 131 -19.46 -49.86 -13.44
CA LEU A 131 -18.99 -51.14 -13.99
C LEU A 131 -18.75 -52.19 -12.88
N ASN A 132 -18.24 -51.75 -11.72
CA ASN A 132 -18.05 -52.62 -10.56
C ASN A 132 -19.38 -53.09 -9.95
N SER A 133 -20.38 -52.20 -9.89
CA SER A 133 -21.72 -52.56 -9.39
C SER A 133 -22.39 -53.69 -10.19
N TYR A 134 -22.08 -53.79 -11.48
CA TYR A 134 -22.61 -54.79 -12.40
C TYR A 134 -21.82 -56.10 -12.41
N LEU A 135 -20.49 -56.06 -12.32
CA LEU A 135 -19.63 -57.24 -12.52
C LEU A 135 -19.23 -58.01 -11.24
N LYS A 136 -19.40 -57.44 -10.03
CA LYS A 136 -19.29 -58.06 -8.69
C LYS A 136 -18.10 -59.01 -8.37
N GLN A 137 -17.10 -59.22 -9.25
CA GLN A 137 -16.09 -60.28 -9.07
C GLN A 137 -14.64 -59.93 -9.48
N THR A 138 -14.25 -58.65 -9.56
CA THR A 138 -12.83 -58.30 -9.82
C THR A 138 -12.33 -57.25 -8.84
N PRO A 139 -11.04 -57.29 -8.42
CA PRO A 139 -10.46 -56.16 -7.70
C PRO A 139 -10.62 -54.92 -8.57
N SER A 140 -11.20 -53.86 -8.02
CA SER A 140 -11.55 -52.64 -8.74
C SER A 140 -10.35 -52.15 -9.55
N PRO A 141 -10.35 -52.27 -10.89
CA PRO A 141 -9.29 -51.66 -11.67
C PRO A 141 -9.38 -50.15 -11.42
N THR A 142 -8.31 -49.57 -10.91
CA THR A 142 -8.18 -48.11 -10.79
C THR A 142 -7.44 -47.62 -12.01
N TRP A 143 -7.87 -46.49 -12.54
CA TRP A 143 -7.17 -45.83 -13.63
C TRP A 143 -6.44 -44.62 -13.08
N ASP A 144 -5.14 -44.62 -13.28
CA ASP A 144 -4.27 -43.50 -12.94
C ASP A 144 -4.44 -42.42 -14.01
N VAL A 145 -5.01 -41.28 -13.61
CA VAL A 145 -5.19 -40.13 -14.47
C VAL A 145 -4.17 -39.07 -14.09
N ASN A 146 -3.16 -38.91 -14.93
CA ASN A 146 -2.15 -37.88 -14.79
C ASN A 146 -2.56 -36.64 -15.59
N GLU A 147 -2.62 -35.51 -14.92
CA GLU A 147 -2.78 -34.21 -15.56
C GLU A 147 -1.66 -33.26 -15.11
N ASN A 148 -1.33 -32.33 -16.00
CA ASN A 148 -0.37 -31.28 -15.78
C ASN A 148 -0.96 -29.92 -16.16
N GLY A 149 -0.38 -28.88 -15.58
CA GLY A 149 -0.69 -27.49 -15.87
C GLY A 149 0.57 -26.67 -15.65
N ALA A 150 0.72 -25.65 -16.47
CA ALA A 150 1.92 -24.85 -16.49
C ALA A 150 1.56 -23.38 -16.65
N ALA A 151 2.16 -22.54 -15.83
CA ALA A 151 2.04 -21.09 -15.93
C ALA A 151 3.43 -20.47 -16.03
N ARG A 152 3.57 -19.46 -16.89
CA ARG A 152 4.79 -18.68 -17.03
C ARG A 152 4.55 -17.28 -16.52
N LYS A 153 5.40 -16.84 -15.60
CA LYS A 153 5.45 -15.46 -15.12
C LYS A 153 6.75 -14.83 -15.63
N TYR A 154 6.64 -13.77 -16.43
CA TYR A 154 7.82 -13.03 -16.85
C TYR A 154 8.31 -12.21 -15.66
N LEU A 155 9.58 -12.39 -15.28
CA LEU A 155 10.27 -11.45 -14.41
C LEU A 155 10.63 -10.24 -15.25
N SER A 156 9.67 -9.30 -15.36
CA SER A 156 9.85 -7.86 -15.57
C SER A 156 10.94 -7.36 -16.53
N SER A 157 11.49 -8.16 -17.44
CA SER A 157 12.41 -7.69 -18.48
C SER A 157 11.66 -6.96 -19.60
N ILE A 158 10.32 -6.95 -19.53
CA ILE A 158 9.40 -6.21 -20.42
C ILE A 158 8.45 -5.29 -19.61
N ALA A 159 8.45 -5.35 -18.27
CA ALA A 159 7.77 -4.33 -17.48
C ALA A 159 8.65 -3.09 -17.45
N GLU A 160 8.14 -1.93 -17.88
CA GLU A 160 8.88 -0.68 -17.74
C GLU A 160 9.34 -0.56 -16.28
N PRO A 161 10.65 -0.36 -16.01
CA PRO A 161 11.19 -0.17 -14.67
C PRO A 161 10.31 0.81 -13.87
N ILE A 162 10.11 0.62 -12.57
CA ILE A 162 9.25 1.52 -11.77
C ILE A 162 10.07 2.62 -11.09
N ASP A 163 9.48 3.80 -10.98
CA ASP A 163 9.98 4.86 -10.12
C ASP A 163 9.34 4.78 -8.74
N VAL A 164 10.16 4.77 -7.68
CA VAL A 164 9.66 4.62 -6.30
C VAL A 164 10.04 5.83 -5.48
N VAL A 165 9.08 6.45 -4.79
CA VAL A 165 9.36 7.47 -3.78
C VAL A 165 8.86 7.01 -2.41
N PHE A 166 9.78 6.96 -1.45
CA PHE A 166 9.46 6.73 -0.04
C PHE A 166 9.19 8.05 0.65
N VAL A 167 7.95 8.28 1.04
CA VAL A 167 7.52 9.42 1.84
C VAL A 167 7.49 8.95 3.30
N THR A 168 8.49 9.33 4.08
CA THR A 168 8.77 8.71 5.37
C THR A 168 8.62 9.70 6.51
N ASP A 169 7.87 9.30 7.52
CA ASP A 169 7.67 10.04 8.74
C ASP A 169 8.95 10.04 9.58
N PHE A 170 9.41 11.25 9.88
CA PHE A 170 10.55 11.56 10.73
C PHE A 170 10.09 12.46 11.89
N SER A 171 8.85 12.35 12.34
CA SER A 171 8.37 12.97 13.57
C SER A 171 8.94 12.29 14.82
N GLY A 172 8.88 12.98 15.96
CA GLY A 172 9.42 12.47 17.22
C GLY A 172 8.79 11.16 17.70
N SER A 173 7.55 10.85 17.33
CA SER A 173 6.88 9.59 17.68
C SER A 173 7.51 8.38 16.99
N MET A 174 8.26 8.57 15.90
CA MET A 174 9.05 7.52 15.26
C MET A 174 10.28 7.09 16.06
N ASN A 175 10.69 7.88 17.06
CA ASN A 175 11.70 7.50 18.05
C ASN A 175 11.14 6.60 19.18
N LEU A 176 9.85 6.26 19.15
CA LEU A 176 9.26 5.31 20.08
C LEU A 176 9.38 3.87 19.55
N PRO A 177 9.45 2.86 20.43
CA PRO A 177 9.40 1.45 20.02
C PRO A 177 8.00 1.05 19.53
N PHE A 178 7.88 -0.15 18.95
CA PHE A 178 6.57 -0.76 18.70
C PHE A 178 5.88 -1.16 20.03
N GLY A 179 4.69 -0.60 20.30
CA GLY A 179 3.86 -0.92 21.47
C GLY A 179 4.23 -0.21 22.78
N ASP A 180 3.39 -0.38 23.81
CA ASP A 180 3.50 0.30 25.13
C ASP A 180 4.48 -0.41 26.09
N ILE A 181 5.77 -0.48 25.75
CA ILE A 181 6.74 -1.11 26.67
C ILE A 181 7.90 -0.18 27.00
N GLU A 182 8.18 -0.13 28.31
CA GLU A 182 9.15 0.68 29.06
C GLU A 182 10.39 1.20 28.28
N LEU A 183 10.59 2.51 28.41
CA LEU A 183 11.55 3.42 27.76
C LEU A 183 13.04 3.10 27.90
N ASN A 184 13.43 2.00 28.53
CA ASN A 184 14.80 1.92 29.07
C ASN A 184 15.85 1.25 28.17
N ASN A 185 15.49 0.56 27.07
CA ASN A 185 16.48 0.12 26.06
C ASN A 185 15.87 -0.54 24.80
N ARG A 186 15.10 0.18 23.97
CA ARG A 186 14.49 -0.47 22.78
C ARG A 186 14.71 0.32 21.51
N ILE A 187 15.19 -0.43 20.51
CA ILE A 187 15.29 -0.09 19.10
C ILE A 187 14.01 0.65 18.70
N THR A 188 14.16 1.84 18.12
CA THR A 188 13.03 2.69 17.74
C THR A 188 12.36 2.17 16.47
N LYS A 189 11.10 2.59 16.20
CA LYS A 189 10.45 2.31 14.91
C LYS A 189 11.31 2.76 13.72
N LEU A 190 11.97 3.91 13.85
CA LEU A 190 12.89 4.42 12.84
C LEU A 190 14.13 3.53 12.67
N ASP A 191 14.71 3.03 13.76
CA ASP A 191 15.88 2.13 13.69
C ASP A 191 15.53 0.79 13.03
N GLU A 192 14.36 0.22 13.34
CA GLU A 192 13.83 -0.99 12.67
C GLU A 192 13.60 -0.72 11.18
N LEU A 193 12.99 0.42 10.83
CA LEU A 193 12.78 0.81 9.44
C LEU A 193 14.10 0.90 8.68
N LYS A 194 15.11 1.57 9.27
CA LYS A 194 16.46 1.67 8.69
C LYS A 194 17.12 0.29 8.51
N ALA A 195 16.99 -0.59 9.50
CA ALA A 195 17.51 -1.95 9.40
C ALA A 195 16.84 -2.73 8.25
N ILE A 196 15.54 -2.52 8.02
CA ILE A 196 14.81 -3.11 6.89
C ILE A 196 15.33 -2.55 5.56
N PHE A 197 15.56 -1.24 5.44
CA PHE A 197 16.18 -0.67 4.23
C PHE A 197 17.54 -1.30 3.93
N VAL A 198 18.37 -1.56 4.95
CA VAL A 198 19.66 -2.26 4.78
C VAL A 198 19.42 -3.69 4.30
N LYS A 199 18.49 -4.42 4.92
CA LYS A 199 18.19 -5.81 4.56
C LYS A 199 17.64 -5.94 3.14
N LEU A 200 16.80 -4.99 2.74
CA LEU A 200 16.18 -4.93 1.42
C LEU A 200 17.03 -4.17 0.40
N ASN A 201 18.28 -3.83 0.71
CA ASN A 201 19.12 -3.00 -0.16
C ASN A 201 19.20 -3.55 -1.59
N ASN A 202 19.41 -4.86 -1.74
CA ASN A 202 19.50 -5.47 -3.07
C ASN A 202 18.17 -5.51 -3.83
N ARG A 203 17.04 -5.42 -3.11
CA ARG A 203 15.68 -5.42 -3.69
C ARG A 203 15.13 -4.03 -3.95
N ILE A 204 15.69 -3.02 -3.30
CA ILE A 204 15.31 -1.62 -3.45
C ILE A 204 16.36 -0.94 -4.33
N PHE A 205 17.58 -0.76 -3.82
CA PHE A 205 18.64 0.04 -4.44
C PHE A 205 19.42 -0.72 -5.53
N SER A 206 19.52 -2.05 -5.48
CA SER A 206 20.21 -2.85 -6.51
C SER A 206 19.27 -3.62 -7.43
N ASN A 207 17.99 -3.24 -7.47
CA ASN A 207 16.98 -3.94 -8.26
C ASN A 207 16.82 -3.30 -9.64
N ASP A 208 17.03 -4.06 -10.71
CA ASP A 208 16.92 -3.60 -12.10
C ASP A 208 15.49 -3.26 -12.52
N GLY A 209 14.48 -3.79 -11.80
CA GLY A 209 13.07 -3.40 -11.96
C GLY A 209 12.73 -2.05 -11.33
N ILE A 210 13.61 -1.45 -10.54
CA ILE A 210 13.45 -0.09 -10.00
C ILE A 210 14.41 0.83 -10.76
N ASN A 211 13.84 1.80 -11.47
CA ASN A 211 14.58 2.77 -12.27
C ASN A 211 15.31 3.77 -11.36
N THR A 212 14.53 4.47 -10.53
CA THR A 212 15.03 5.54 -9.66
C THR A 212 14.28 5.54 -8.34
N ILE A 213 14.97 5.99 -7.28
CA ILE A 213 14.43 6.06 -5.93
C ILE A 213 14.51 7.51 -5.44
N GLY A 214 13.39 8.03 -4.95
CA GLY A 214 13.36 9.26 -4.15
C GLY A 214 13.07 8.96 -2.68
N PHE A 215 13.60 9.80 -1.79
CA PHE A 215 13.35 9.68 -0.36
C PHE A 215 12.96 11.05 0.21
N VAL A 216 11.78 11.13 0.81
CA VAL A 216 11.20 12.37 1.36
C VAL A 216 10.94 12.17 2.85
N PRO A 217 11.89 12.53 3.73
CA PRO A 217 11.63 12.60 5.14
C PRO A 217 10.76 13.82 5.43
N PHE A 218 9.72 13.64 6.24
CA PHE A 218 8.85 14.74 6.67
C PHE A 218 8.64 14.72 8.18
N SER A 219 8.45 15.90 8.76
CA SER A 219 7.80 16.04 10.07
C SER A 219 6.69 17.07 9.92
N TRP A 220 6.71 18.19 10.65
CA TRP A 220 5.79 19.29 10.41
C TRP A 220 6.33 20.21 9.29
N GLY A 221 6.38 19.64 8.08
CA GLY A 221 7.03 20.19 6.89
C GLY A 221 8.22 19.35 6.42
N THR A 222 8.79 19.72 5.27
CA THR A 222 9.99 19.08 4.71
C THR A 222 11.15 20.06 4.67
N LYS A 223 12.40 19.56 4.68
CA LYS A 223 13.58 20.42 4.56
C LYS A 223 14.03 20.52 3.11
N ARG A 224 13.99 21.73 2.54
CA ARG A 224 14.47 22.02 1.19
C ARG A 224 15.75 22.83 1.25
N ILE A 225 16.74 22.42 0.48
CA ILE A 225 18.01 23.14 0.34
C ILE A 225 18.08 23.68 -1.08
N SER A 226 18.23 25.00 -1.21
CA SER A 226 18.47 25.67 -2.49
C SER A 226 19.90 26.19 -2.52
N ALA A 227 20.67 25.75 -3.52
CA ALA A 227 22.04 26.19 -3.71
C ALA A 227 22.08 27.25 -4.84
N ASN A 228 22.40 28.49 -4.49
CA ASN A 228 22.66 29.56 -5.45
C ASN A 228 24.16 29.90 -5.40
N GLY A 229 24.97 29.21 -6.22
CA GLY A 229 26.42 29.37 -6.21
C GLY A 229 27.06 28.77 -4.95
N GLN A 230 27.81 29.57 -4.19
CA GLN A 230 28.48 29.13 -2.95
C GLN A 230 27.59 29.19 -1.69
N VAL A 231 26.42 29.84 -1.76
CA VAL A 231 25.51 29.99 -0.61
C VAL A 231 24.36 29.00 -0.74
N SER A 232 24.25 28.10 0.23
CA SER A 232 23.09 27.22 0.39
C SER A 232 22.10 27.85 1.37
N SER A 233 20.89 28.11 0.91
CA SER A 233 19.78 28.55 1.76
C SER A 233 18.89 27.35 2.09
N THR A 234 18.54 27.21 3.37
CA THR A 234 17.66 26.13 3.86
C THR A 234 16.29 26.70 4.16
N TYR A 235 15.26 26.02 3.69
CA TYR A 235 13.87 26.39 3.88
C TYR A 235 13.12 25.26 4.54
N CYS A 236 12.23 25.63 5.45
CA CYS A 236 11.11 24.78 5.79
C CYS A 236 10.08 24.87 4.66
N HIS A 237 9.96 23.78 3.93
CA HIS A 237 9.19 23.69 2.70
C HIS A 237 7.82 23.07 2.94
N PHE A 238 6.81 23.83 2.58
CA PHE A 238 5.42 23.41 2.51
C PHE A 238 4.95 23.50 1.06
N PRO A 239 4.69 22.36 0.38
CA PRO A 239 4.26 22.32 -1.01
C PRO A 239 2.78 22.71 -1.16
N TYR A 240 2.37 23.80 -0.51
CA TYR A 240 1.03 24.35 -0.54
C TYR A 240 1.06 25.71 -1.20
N SER A 241 0.02 26.02 -1.98
CA SER A 241 -0.10 27.32 -2.61
C SER A 241 -0.43 28.39 -1.56
N PRO A 242 0.32 29.50 -1.50
CA PRO A 242 0.00 30.58 -0.59
C PRO A 242 -1.25 31.32 -1.05
N LYS A 243 -2.08 31.78 -0.11
CA LYS A 243 -3.03 32.86 -0.38
C LYS A 243 -2.23 34.06 -0.85
N LYS A 244 -2.65 34.69 -1.96
CA LYS A 244 -2.02 35.89 -2.52
C LYS A 244 -1.88 36.96 -1.42
N ILE A 245 -0.71 37.04 -0.82
CA ILE A 245 -0.33 38.01 0.20
C ILE A 245 0.98 38.59 -0.28
N ASP A 246 1.04 39.92 -0.39
CA ASP A 246 2.25 40.65 -0.75
C ASP A 246 3.37 40.29 0.24
N GLY A 247 4.37 39.51 -0.17
CA GLY A 247 5.51 39.21 0.70
C GLY A 247 6.48 38.13 0.21
N ASN A 248 7.77 38.46 0.27
CA ASN A 248 8.93 37.67 -0.16
C ASN A 248 9.22 36.41 0.71
N GLY A 249 8.22 35.62 1.12
CA GLY A 249 8.44 34.38 1.89
C GLY A 249 8.69 34.54 3.40
N HIS A 250 8.59 35.77 3.94
CA HIS A 250 8.76 36.06 5.37
C HIS A 250 7.45 35.95 6.17
N TYR A 251 6.89 34.73 6.22
CA TYR A 251 5.60 34.46 6.87
C TYR A 251 5.61 34.69 8.39
N LEU A 252 6.77 34.50 9.04
CA LEU A 252 6.90 34.61 10.50
C LEU A 252 7.50 35.95 10.94
N GLN A 253 8.57 36.43 10.29
CA GLN A 253 9.22 37.70 10.64
C GLN A 253 8.29 38.91 10.61
N ARG A 254 7.22 38.86 9.81
CA ARG A 254 6.17 39.89 9.80
C ARG A 254 5.58 40.14 11.20
N TYR A 255 5.59 39.15 12.09
CA TYR A 255 5.15 39.26 13.48
C TYR A 255 6.24 39.79 14.42
N THR A 256 7.07 40.72 13.94
CA THR A 256 7.94 41.52 14.81
C THR A 256 7.11 42.62 15.48
N ALA A 257 7.28 42.83 16.79
CA ALA A 257 6.45 43.75 17.56
C ALA A 257 6.44 45.19 16.99
N SER A 258 7.56 45.65 16.41
CA SER A 258 7.67 46.96 15.76
C SER A 258 6.66 47.16 14.63
N ASN A 259 6.26 46.10 13.92
CA ASN A 259 5.28 46.17 12.83
C ASN A 259 3.85 46.46 13.31
N LEU A 260 3.56 46.45 14.62
CA LEU A 260 2.29 46.95 15.16
C LEU A 260 2.04 48.42 14.81
N LYS A 261 3.11 49.22 14.62
CA LYS A 261 3.00 50.62 14.20
C LYS A 261 2.40 50.79 12.81
N ASN A 262 2.45 49.75 11.97
CA ASN A 262 1.85 49.80 10.63
C ASN A 262 0.31 49.68 10.67
N ILE A 263 -0.27 49.39 11.83
CA ILE A 263 -1.73 49.35 12.02
C ILE A 263 -2.22 50.78 12.28
N PRO A 264 -3.17 51.31 11.48
CA PRO A 264 -3.66 52.68 11.64
C PRO A 264 -4.13 52.97 13.08
N GLY A 265 -3.59 54.04 13.69
CA GLY A 265 -3.90 54.45 15.06
C GLY A 265 -2.93 53.92 16.13
N LEU A 266 -1.94 53.11 15.73
CA LEU A 266 -0.90 52.56 16.61
C LEU A 266 0.52 53.05 16.26
N ASP A 267 0.63 54.08 15.41
CA ASP A 267 1.91 54.59 14.91
C ASP A 267 2.86 55.07 16.03
N ASN A 268 2.28 55.56 17.13
CA ASN A 268 3.00 56.16 18.26
C ASN A 268 3.23 55.20 19.46
N LEU A 269 3.07 53.88 19.27
CA LEU A 269 3.32 52.91 20.34
C LEU A 269 4.76 53.02 20.88
N SER A 270 4.89 53.04 22.20
CA SER A 270 6.18 53.23 22.88
C SER A 270 6.91 51.91 23.15
N GLY A 271 8.25 51.93 23.14
CA GLY A 271 9.07 50.80 23.61
C GLY A 271 9.22 49.61 22.64
N ILE A 272 8.78 49.74 21.38
CA ILE A 272 8.79 48.63 20.40
C ILE A 272 9.82 48.77 19.26
N ASP A 273 10.48 49.92 19.11
CA ASP A 273 11.36 50.19 17.96
C ASP A 273 12.62 49.31 17.91
N ASN A 274 13.14 48.92 19.08
CA ASN A 274 14.37 48.14 19.20
C ASN A 274 14.13 46.64 19.42
N LEU A 275 12.88 46.17 19.29
CA LEU A 275 12.55 44.76 19.52
C LEU A 275 12.79 43.95 18.25
N ALA A 276 13.82 43.11 18.28
CA ALA A 276 14.08 42.16 17.20
C ALA A 276 13.04 41.04 17.18
N TYR A 277 12.96 40.35 16.04
CA TYR A 277 12.10 39.20 15.85
C TYR A 277 12.36 38.12 16.94
N GLY A 278 11.29 37.62 17.55
CA GLY A 278 11.37 36.60 18.60
C GLY A 278 11.82 37.08 19.99
N GLN A 279 12.05 38.38 20.19
CA GLN A 279 12.57 38.94 21.45
C GLN A 279 11.52 39.70 22.29
N LEU A 280 10.24 39.43 22.05
CA LEU A 280 9.16 40.00 22.87
C LEU A 280 8.99 39.16 24.15
N ASP A 281 9.35 39.73 25.30
CA ASP A 281 9.16 39.10 26.61
C ASP A 281 7.76 39.39 27.20
N GLU A 282 7.43 38.69 28.28
CA GLU A 282 6.13 38.77 28.95
C GLU A 282 5.81 40.18 29.46
N ASP A 283 6.78 40.86 30.08
CA ASP A 283 6.59 42.21 30.64
C ASP A 283 6.27 43.22 29.54
N LYS A 284 7.02 43.18 28.42
CA LYS A 284 6.78 44.04 27.26
C LYS A 284 5.46 43.71 26.58
N HIS A 285 5.11 42.43 26.44
CA HIS A 285 3.81 42.02 25.90
C HIS A 285 2.67 42.64 26.72
N HIS A 286 2.71 42.52 28.05
CA HIS A 286 1.71 43.12 28.94
C HIS A 286 1.65 44.64 28.84
N ALA A 287 2.81 45.31 28.76
CA ALA A 287 2.89 46.76 28.62
C ALA A 287 2.22 47.25 27.32
N ILE A 288 2.55 46.61 26.18
CA ILE A 288 1.98 46.96 24.88
C ILE A 288 0.48 46.67 24.84
N LEU A 289 0.05 45.53 25.38
CA LEU A 289 -1.37 45.19 25.46
C LEU A 289 -2.16 46.22 26.28
N SER A 290 -1.62 46.66 27.41
CA SER A 290 -2.23 47.71 28.23
C SER A 290 -2.37 49.03 27.49
N GLU A 291 -1.35 49.41 26.68
CA GLU A 291 -1.38 50.60 25.85
C GLU A 291 -2.46 50.50 24.75
N ILE A 292 -2.57 49.36 24.05
CA ILE A 292 -3.61 49.11 23.05
C ILE A 292 -5.01 49.19 23.67
N GLU A 293 -5.22 48.55 24.82
CA GLU A 293 -6.51 48.57 25.52
C GLU A 293 -6.86 49.98 26.02
N LYS A 294 -5.85 50.77 26.43
CA LYS A 294 -6.05 52.18 26.79
C LYS A 294 -6.50 53.00 25.59
N LYS A 295 -5.80 52.92 24.45
CA LYS A 295 -6.18 53.62 23.21
C LYS A 295 -7.59 53.27 22.77
N HIS A 296 -8.02 52.02 22.96
CA HIS A 296 -9.39 51.62 22.68
C HIS A 296 -10.41 52.26 23.64
N ARG A 297 -10.14 52.27 24.95
CA ARG A 297 -10.99 52.95 25.95
C ARG A 297 -11.12 54.45 25.71
N ASP A 298 -10.04 55.06 25.24
CA ASP A 298 -9.97 56.50 24.92
C ASP A 298 -10.60 56.83 23.55
N ASN A 299 -11.21 55.83 22.86
CA ASN A 299 -11.80 55.92 21.52
C ASN A 299 -10.83 56.36 20.41
N GLU A 300 -9.52 56.19 20.61
CA GLU A 300 -8.51 56.47 19.58
C GLU A 300 -8.51 55.39 18.49
N ILE A 301 -8.88 54.15 18.84
CA ILE A 301 -8.97 53.02 17.91
C ILE A 301 -10.30 52.26 18.03
N PRO A 302 -10.88 51.78 16.92
CA PRO A 302 -12.10 50.98 16.94
C PRO A 302 -11.84 49.54 17.43
N THR A 303 -12.90 48.85 17.87
CA THR A 303 -12.84 47.47 18.39
C THR A 303 -12.15 46.52 17.41
N LYS A 304 -12.44 46.62 16.10
CA LYS A 304 -11.80 45.80 15.06
C LYS A 304 -10.27 45.97 15.04
N THR A 305 -9.77 47.20 15.16
CA THR A 305 -8.33 47.48 15.21
C THR A 305 -7.71 46.93 16.50
N ARG A 306 -8.40 47.07 17.64
CA ARG A 306 -7.96 46.48 18.92
C ARG A 306 -7.89 44.96 18.85
N ASP A 307 -8.86 44.30 18.22
CA ASP A 307 -8.87 42.85 17.97
C ASP A 307 -7.70 42.43 17.07
N GLN A 308 -7.50 43.13 15.96
CA GLN A 308 -6.40 42.87 15.03
C GLN A 308 -5.03 43.05 15.70
N ALA A 309 -4.85 44.14 16.44
CA ALA A 309 -3.60 44.45 17.14
C ALA A 309 -3.30 43.44 18.26
N LYS A 310 -4.31 43.03 19.04
CA LYS A 310 -4.16 41.99 20.06
C LYS A 310 -3.74 40.65 19.44
N ASN A 311 -4.44 40.22 18.38
CA ASN A 311 -4.09 38.97 17.69
C ASN A 311 -2.66 39.03 17.09
N PHE A 312 -2.26 40.17 16.54
CA PHE A 312 -0.90 40.37 16.05
C PHE A 312 0.13 40.28 17.18
N LEU A 313 -0.11 40.99 18.29
CA LEU A 313 0.77 41.02 19.45
C LEU A 313 0.93 39.63 20.08
N ASP A 314 -0.16 38.87 20.20
CA ASP A 314 -0.14 37.50 20.72
C ASP A 314 0.67 36.57 19.80
N LYS A 315 0.57 36.73 18.48
CA LYS A 315 1.40 35.99 17.52
C LYS A 315 2.87 36.38 17.62
N ALA A 316 3.17 37.68 17.76
CA ALA A 316 4.54 38.18 17.93
C ALA A 316 5.22 37.64 19.19
N TYR A 317 4.47 37.57 20.30
CA TYR A 317 4.97 37.02 21.57
C TYR A 317 5.21 35.52 21.51
N LYS A 318 4.30 34.78 20.87
CA LYS A 318 4.33 33.32 20.82
C LYS A 318 4.94 32.76 19.54
N VAL A 319 5.69 33.56 18.77
CA VAL A 319 6.19 33.15 17.43
C VAL A 319 7.24 32.03 17.50
N ASN A 320 7.80 31.79 18.68
CA ASN A 320 8.66 30.65 18.98
C ASN A 320 7.91 29.38 19.40
N GLN A 321 6.59 29.40 19.51
CA GLN A 321 5.79 28.25 19.90
C GLN A 321 5.24 27.52 18.67
N ILE A 322 5.38 26.19 18.63
CA ILE A 322 4.89 25.35 17.53
C ILE A 322 3.42 25.65 17.21
N SER A 323 2.55 25.80 18.21
CA SER A 323 1.12 26.05 18.04
C SER A 323 0.79 27.38 17.35
N THR A 324 1.68 28.38 17.45
CA THR A 324 1.54 29.66 16.74
C THR A 324 2.04 29.54 15.31
N ILE A 325 3.19 28.88 15.12
CA ILE A 325 3.77 28.66 13.80
C ILE A 325 2.81 27.82 12.93
N THR A 326 2.22 26.75 13.47
CA THR A 326 1.22 25.93 12.75
C THR A 326 0.00 26.73 12.33
N LYS A 327 -0.54 27.60 13.21
CA LYS A 327 -1.67 28.50 12.89
C LYS A 327 -1.31 29.48 11.79
N ILE A 328 -0.13 30.10 11.86
CA ILE A 328 0.32 31.03 10.83
C ILE A 328 0.42 30.31 9.48
N VAL A 329 1.05 29.14 9.42
CA VAL A 329 1.13 28.35 8.18
C VAL A 329 -0.27 28.03 7.66
N GLU A 330 -1.16 27.49 8.50
CA GLU A 330 -2.52 27.10 8.09
C GLU A 330 -3.34 28.26 7.54
N GLU A 331 -3.26 29.44 8.17
CA GLU A 331 -3.98 30.64 7.73
C GLU A 331 -3.56 31.09 6.33
N HIS A 332 -2.34 30.78 5.90
CA HIS A 332 -1.77 31.20 4.62
C HIS A 332 -1.95 30.16 3.50
N ILE A 333 -2.48 28.96 3.78
CA ILE A 333 -2.72 27.94 2.75
C ILE A 333 -3.99 28.28 1.94
N ASP A 334 -3.85 28.38 0.62
CA ASP A 334 -4.96 28.30 -0.31
C ASP A 334 -5.18 26.84 -0.71
N TYR A 335 -6.12 26.16 -0.02
CA TYR A 335 -6.39 24.75 -0.23
C TYR A 335 -6.83 24.44 -1.68
N LYS A 336 -7.69 25.28 -2.26
CA LYS A 336 -8.21 25.05 -3.62
C LYS A 336 -7.11 25.20 -4.66
N GLU A 337 -6.31 26.27 -4.54
CA GLU A 337 -5.18 26.45 -5.45
C GLU A 337 -4.12 25.37 -5.23
N THR A 338 -3.91 24.92 -3.99
CA THR A 338 -3.02 23.79 -3.70
C THR A 338 -3.44 22.55 -4.49
N ILE A 339 -4.71 22.15 -4.46
CA ILE A 339 -5.20 21.00 -5.25
C ILE A 339 -5.03 21.23 -6.76
N ASN A 340 -5.34 22.43 -7.25
CA ASN A 340 -5.19 22.78 -8.67
C ASN A 340 -3.73 22.86 -9.13
N SER A 341 -2.78 22.92 -8.20
CA SER A 341 -1.35 23.00 -8.49
C SER A 341 -0.65 21.64 -8.48
N ILE A 342 -1.30 20.55 -8.04
CA ILE A 342 -0.69 19.21 -7.90
C ILE A 342 -0.09 18.67 -9.22
N ASP A 343 -0.66 19.04 -10.36
CA ASP A 343 -0.25 18.61 -11.71
C ASP A 343 0.65 19.63 -12.44
N ARG A 344 1.01 20.75 -11.80
CA ARG A 344 1.78 21.85 -12.42
C ARG A 344 2.78 22.48 -11.45
N ASN A 345 3.70 23.28 -11.99
CA ASN A 345 4.58 24.08 -11.14
C ASN A 345 3.82 25.31 -10.61
N GLY A 346 3.42 25.25 -9.34
CA GLY A 346 2.84 26.36 -8.58
C GLY A 346 3.81 27.00 -7.59
N GLU A 347 3.42 28.15 -7.06
CA GLU A 347 4.08 28.77 -5.90
C GLU A 347 3.88 27.90 -4.66
N THR A 348 4.90 27.89 -3.79
CA THR A 348 4.92 27.12 -2.55
C THR A 348 5.19 28.03 -1.36
N ILE A 349 4.75 27.61 -0.17
CA ILE A 349 5.09 28.28 1.08
C ILE A 349 6.47 27.79 1.51
N ASP A 350 7.49 28.62 1.27
CA ASP A 350 8.87 28.38 1.69
C ASP A 350 9.23 29.38 2.80
N ILE A 351 9.41 28.87 4.03
CA ILE A 351 9.82 29.69 5.18
C ILE A 351 11.33 29.53 5.36
N PRO A 352 12.14 30.62 5.37
CA PRO A 352 13.56 30.53 5.68
C PRO A 352 13.77 29.82 7.02
N MET A 353 14.71 28.87 7.09
CA MET A 353 14.93 28.09 8.32
C MET A 353 15.34 28.97 9.52
N ASP A 354 15.98 30.11 9.25
CA ASP A 354 16.36 31.11 10.26
C ASP A 354 15.14 31.83 10.86
N ASP A 355 14.00 31.88 10.15
CA ASP A 355 12.75 32.46 10.65
C ASP A 355 12.05 31.54 11.65
N ILE A 356 12.39 30.24 11.64
CA ILE A 356 11.79 29.25 12.54
C ILE A 356 12.57 29.23 13.84
N LEU A 357 11.99 29.77 14.92
CA LEU A 357 12.66 29.85 16.22
C LEU A 357 12.58 28.56 17.04
N ASP A 358 11.59 27.70 16.78
CA ASP A 358 11.45 26.42 17.45
C ASP A 358 12.41 25.36 16.84
N PRO A 359 13.27 24.71 17.63
CA PRO A 359 14.26 23.76 17.12
C PRO A 359 13.66 22.44 16.61
N PHE A 360 12.48 22.06 17.11
CA PHE A 360 11.82 20.79 16.80
C PHE A 360 10.92 20.90 15.56
N PHE A 361 10.75 22.09 15.00
CA PHE A 361 9.84 22.33 13.89
C PHE A 361 10.53 22.05 12.55
N CYS A 362 9.83 21.34 11.65
CA CYS A 362 10.25 21.15 10.26
C CYS A 362 11.67 20.58 10.08
N LEU A 363 12.02 19.60 10.92
CA LEU A 363 13.31 18.90 10.90
C LEU A 363 14.52 19.84 11.11
N LYS A 364 14.34 21.04 11.69
CA LYS A 364 15.39 22.07 11.77
C LYS A 364 16.72 21.54 12.33
N GLU A 365 16.70 20.97 13.53
CA GLU A 365 17.91 20.45 14.21
C GLU A 365 18.35 19.04 13.76
N THR A 366 17.69 18.45 12.75
CA THR A 366 18.07 17.15 12.21
C THR A 366 18.83 17.27 10.89
N ASN A 367 19.55 16.22 10.51
CA ASN A 367 20.18 16.10 9.19
C ASN A 367 19.24 15.48 8.14
N ALA A 368 17.95 15.27 8.46
CA ALA A 368 16.98 14.75 7.52
C ALA A 368 16.67 15.79 6.44
N LYS A 369 16.77 15.38 5.17
CA LYS A 369 16.53 16.19 3.97
C LYS A 369 16.00 15.29 2.87
N SER A 370 15.22 15.84 1.95
CA SER A 370 14.80 15.09 0.77
C SER A 370 16.02 14.73 -0.08
N LEU A 371 16.12 13.47 -0.47
CA LEU A 371 17.13 12.99 -1.42
C LEU A 371 16.49 13.02 -2.80
N ASN A 372 17.10 13.82 -3.67
CA ASN A 372 16.57 14.05 -5.01
C ASN A 372 16.46 12.75 -5.79
N PHE A 373 15.44 12.71 -6.62
CA PHE A 373 15.24 11.71 -7.64
C PHE A 373 16.30 11.92 -8.73
N ASP A 374 17.38 11.13 -8.72
CA ASP A 374 18.42 11.18 -9.76
C ASP A 374 18.23 10.01 -10.73
N PRO A 375 17.83 10.25 -11.99
CA PRO A 375 17.70 9.20 -13.00
C PRO A 375 18.99 8.40 -13.24
N ASN A 376 20.15 8.93 -12.85
CA ASN A 376 21.46 8.32 -13.03
C ASN A 376 22.01 7.68 -11.75
N SER A 377 21.33 7.82 -10.61
CA SER A 377 21.77 7.29 -9.32
C SER A 377 20.58 6.86 -8.47
N LYS A 378 20.58 5.60 -8.03
CA LYS A 378 19.51 5.04 -7.19
C LYS A 378 19.50 5.56 -5.74
N GLY A 379 20.29 6.59 -5.42
CA GLY A 379 20.44 7.17 -4.08
C GLY A 379 21.46 6.44 -3.20
N ASP A 380 21.92 7.09 -2.14
CA ASP A 380 22.83 6.51 -1.15
C ASP A 380 22.05 6.15 0.13
N ILE A 381 21.92 4.86 0.39
CA ILE A 381 21.30 4.34 1.61
C ILE A 381 21.96 4.92 2.86
N ASN A 382 23.27 5.18 2.86
CA ASN A 382 23.98 5.70 4.02
C ASN A 382 23.50 7.10 4.40
N GLU A 383 23.06 7.92 3.44
CA GLU A 383 22.47 9.22 3.75
C GLU A 383 21.17 9.03 4.56
N ILE A 384 20.33 8.07 4.18
CA ILE A 384 19.07 7.74 4.86
C ILE A 384 19.33 7.21 6.28
N LEU A 385 20.30 6.30 6.44
CA LEU A 385 20.61 5.68 7.73
C LEU A 385 21.06 6.70 8.79
N ASN A 386 21.68 7.80 8.35
CA ASN A 386 22.16 8.84 9.23
C ASN A 386 21.09 9.86 9.65
N MET A 387 19.93 9.91 8.97
CA MET A 387 18.88 10.89 9.25
C MET A 387 18.23 10.67 10.62
N LYS A 388 17.88 11.74 11.34
CA LYS A 388 17.20 11.67 12.65
C LYS A 388 15.79 12.23 12.59
N ALA A 389 14.89 11.62 13.36
CA ALA A 389 13.50 12.05 13.47
C ALA A 389 13.29 13.00 14.65
N GLU A 390 12.48 14.03 14.44
CA GLU A 390 12.15 15.07 15.40
C GLU A 390 10.91 15.87 14.97
N GLY A 391 10.15 16.40 15.93
CA GLY A 391 9.01 17.28 15.68
C GLY A 391 7.66 16.57 15.59
N GLY A 392 6.65 17.29 15.09
CA GLY A 392 5.29 16.77 14.85
C GLY A 392 5.12 16.18 13.44
N THR A 393 3.92 15.71 13.11
CA THR A 393 3.64 14.99 11.86
C THR A 393 2.71 15.79 10.94
N LEU A 394 3.14 16.06 9.70
CA LEU A 394 2.32 16.64 8.63
C LEU A 394 2.46 15.81 7.35
N ALA A 395 1.74 14.69 7.27
CA ALA A 395 1.89 13.74 6.16
C ALA A 395 1.70 14.38 4.78
N SER A 396 0.74 15.30 4.63
CA SER A 396 0.50 15.99 3.34
C SER A 396 1.71 16.76 2.81
N SER A 397 2.60 17.25 3.68
CA SER A 397 3.81 17.96 3.24
C SER A 397 4.79 17.01 2.54
N GLY A 398 5.04 15.83 3.11
CA GLY A 398 5.85 14.80 2.49
C GLY A 398 5.21 14.22 1.22
N ILE A 399 3.90 13.96 1.26
CA ILE A 399 3.15 13.37 0.14
C ILE A 399 3.23 14.26 -1.10
N LEU A 400 3.00 15.56 -0.96
CA LEU A 400 3.01 16.50 -2.09
C LEU A 400 4.42 16.74 -2.65
N VAL A 401 5.47 16.73 -1.81
CA VAL A 401 6.86 16.72 -2.29
C VAL A 401 7.14 15.44 -3.07
N GLY A 402 6.71 14.28 -2.56
CA GLY A 402 6.87 13.00 -3.27
C GLY A 402 6.11 12.96 -4.60
N ASN A 403 4.91 13.53 -4.66
CA ASN A 403 4.17 13.69 -5.92
C ASN A 403 4.98 14.52 -6.92
N LYS A 404 5.54 15.65 -6.50
CA LYS A 404 6.35 16.50 -7.37
C LYS A 404 7.57 15.76 -7.92
N MET A 405 8.27 15.00 -7.08
CA MET A 405 9.41 14.19 -7.52
C MET A 405 9.00 13.16 -8.59
N LEU A 406 7.85 12.49 -8.39
CA LEU A 406 7.35 11.51 -9.34
C LEU A 406 6.82 12.13 -10.63
N THR A 407 6.19 13.31 -10.59
CA THR A 407 5.67 13.98 -11.79
C THR A 407 6.77 14.56 -12.67
N GLU A 408 7.94 14.89 -12.11
CA GLU A 408 9.13 15.30 -12.89
C GLU A 408 9.73 14.14 -13.71
N SER A 409 9.49 12.89 -13.30
CA SER A 409 9.92 11.71 -14.05
C SER A 409 9.06 11.45 -15.30
N GLN A 410 9.73 11.00 -16.37
CA GLN A 410 9.14 10.62 -17.65
C GLN A 410 8.63 9.17 -17.69
N ASN A 411 8.89 8.38 -16.64
CA ASN A 411 8.44 7.00 -16.55
C ASN A 411 6.91 6.93 -16.35
N ASN A 412 6.24 5.93 -16.92
CA ASN A 412 4.80 5.76 -16.71
C ASN A 412 4.49 5.00 -15.41
N ASN A 413 5.42 4.17 -14.93
CA ASN A 413 5.24 3.38 -13.72
C ASN A 413 5.77 4.16 -12.51
N LYS A 414 4.87 4.64 -11.67
CA LYS A 414 5.18 5.49 -10.50
C LYS A 414 4.53 4.93 -9.24
N LEU A 415 5.33 4.72 -8.20
CA LEU A 415 4.88 4.22 -6.90
C LEU A 415 5.33 5.16 -5.79
N MET A 416 4.37 5.61 -4.99
CA MET A 416 4.61 6.33 -3.74
C MET A 416 4.30 5.41 -2.57
N ILE A 417 5.30 5.17 -1.71
CA ILE A 417 5.13 4.41 -0.46
C ILE A 417 5.21 5.41 0.70
N ILE A 418 4.09 5.58 1.40
CA ILE A 418 3.96 6.44 2.57
C ILE A 418 4.19 5.58 3.82
N LEU A 419 5.19 5.93 4.62
CA LEU A 419 5.60 5.23 5.83
C LEU A 419 5.38 6.17 7.02
N SER A 420 4.38 5.93 7.85
CA SER A 420 4.06 6.84 8.98
C SER A 420 3.39 6.10 10.12
N ASP A 421 3.52 6.63 11.34
CA ASP A 421 2.73 6.17 12.47
C ASP A 421 1.39 6.92 12.64
N GLY A 422 1.04 7.77 11.66
CA GLY A 422 -0.33 8.17 11.31
C GLY A 422 -1.01 9.23 12.19
N ASP A 423 -0.29 9.93 13.06
CA ASP A 423 -0.87 10.94 13.95
C ASP A 423 -0.55 12.38 13.51
N ASP A 424 -1.31 12.89 12.53
CA ASP A 424 -1.26 14.29 12.08
C ASP A 424 -1.94 15.28 13.07
N ASN A 425 -2.36 14.82 14.26
CA ASN A 425 -3.22 15.61 15.15
C ASN A 425 -2.42 16.58 16.03
N THR A 426 -2.57 17.88 15.77
CA THR A 426 -1.95 18.94 16.58
C THR A 426 -2.56 19.10 17.99
N GLN A 427 -3.68 18.42 18.32
CA GLN A 427 -4.31 18.55 19.65
C GLN A 427 -3.40 18.04 20.77
N LYS A 428 -2.62 16.97 20.54
CA LYS A 428 -1.74 16.40 21.57
C LYS A 428 -0.56 17.30 21.93
N MET A 429 -0.28 18.32 21.13
CA MET A 429 0.76 19.33 21.39
C MET A 429 0.24 20.54 22.18
N SER A 430 -1.06 20.62 22.45
CA SER A 430 -1.64 21.70 23.24
C SER A 430 -1.67 21.31 24.71
N SER A 431 -1.04 22.12 25.56
CA SER A 431 -1.17 22.05 27.01
C SER A 431 -2.66 21.97 27.41
N PRO A 432 -3.03 21.25 28.49
CA PRO A 432 -4.43 21.08 28.94
C PRO A 432 -5.23 22.38 29.11
N HIS A 433 -4.58 23.54 29.12
CA HIS A 433 -5.18 24.85 29.29
C HIS A 433 -5.64 25.54 27.99
N ASP A 434 -5.31 25.03 26.81
CA ASP A 434 -5.60 25.66 25.50
C ASP A 434 -6.72 24.97 24.68
N GLN A 435 -7.67 24.31 25.37
CA GLN A 435 -8.78 23.53 24.77
C GLN A 435 -9.79 24.32 23.88
N LYS A 436 -9.55 25.61 23.60
CA LYS A 436 -10.44 26.45 22.78
C LYS A 436 -9.91 26.83 21.40
N ALA A 437 -8.67 26.48 21.04
CA ALA A 437 -8.19 26.66 19.68
C ALA A 437 -8.66 25.48 18.81
N GLY A 438 -9.38 25.76 17.72
CA GLY A 438 -9.89 24.74 16.81
C GLY A 438 -8.80 23.79 16.29
N ILE A 439 -9.21 22.58 15.93
CA ILE A 439 -8.35 21.50 15.44
C ILE A 439 -7.72 21.91 14.09
N ILE A 440 -6.39 21.91 14.00
CA ILE A 440 -5.66 22.15 12.75
C ILE A 440 -5.40 20.81 12.08
N ASN A 441 -6.23 20.46 11.09
CA ASN A 441 -6.07 19.24 10.30
C ASN A 441 -5.83 19.57 8.82
N ILE A 442 -4.62 20.03 8.49
CA ILE A 442 -4.26 20.42 7.11
C ILE A 442 -4.38 19.23 6.15
N THR A 443 -3.80 18.08 6.51
CA THR A 443 -3.85 16.85 5.69
C THR A 443 -5.27 16.38 5.44
N GLN A 444 -6.12 16.31 6.48
CA GLN A 444 -7.52 15.91 6.34
C GLN A 444 -8.30 16.84 5.39
N LYS A 445 -8.10 18.16 5.52
CA LYS A 445 -8.71 19.16 4.62
C LYS A 445 -8.27 18.94 3.17
N LEU A 446 -6.97 18.74 2.93
CA LEU A 446 -6.45 18.49 1.58
C LEU A 446 -6.97 17.18 0.99
N ILE A 447 -7.03 16.11 1.77
CA ILE A 447 -7.62 14.82 1.34
C ILE A 447 -9.09 15.02 0.94
N THR A 448 -9.87 15.74 1.77
CA THR A 448 -11.29 16.02 1.52
C THR A 448 -11.51 16.88 0.27
N GLU A 449 -10.60 17.82 -0.02
CA GLU A 449 -10.60 18.63 -1.24
C GLU A 449 -10.07 17.88 -2.48
N GLY A 450 -9.65 16.62 -2.36
CA GLY A 450 -9.32 15.75 -3.49
C GLY A 450 -7.82 15.54 -3.75
N MET A 451 -6.94 15.83 -2.79
CA MET A 451 -5.48 15.67 -2.94
C MET A 451 -5.09 14.27 -3.45
N CYS A 452 -5.53 13.21 -2.78
CA CYS A 452 -5.13 11.85 -3.15
C CYS A 452 -5.70 11.42 -4.50
N GLN A 453 -6.91 11.88 -4.87
CA GLN A 453 -7.46 11.59 -6.18
C GLN A 453 -6.63 12.26 -7.28
N LYS A 454 -6.29 13.53 -7.09
CA LYS A 454 -5.47 14.28 -8.05
C LYS A 454 -4.06 13.69 -8.23
N ILE A 455 -3.45 13.15 -7.16
CA ILE A 455 -2.18 12.42 -7.25
C ILE A 455 -2.34 11.11 -8.04
N LYS A 456 -3.42 10.34 -7.79
CA LYS A 456 -3.71 9.11 -8.54
C LYS A 456 -3.97 9.39 -10.03
N ASP A 457 -4.63 10.50 -10.35
CA ASP A 457 -4.87 10.93 -11.73
C ASP A 457 -3.56 11.23 -12.50
N ASN A 458 -2.46 11.52 -11.79
CA ASN A 458 -1.11 11.64 -12.37
C ASN A 458 -0.44 10.27 -12.64
N GLY A 459 -1.17 9.16 -12.54
CA GLY A 459 -0.64 7.80 -12.77
C GLY A 459 0.20 7.26 -11.61
N ILE A 460 0.13 7.87 -10.42
CA ILE A 460 0.91 7.46 -9.25
C ILE A 460 0.10 6.46 -8.42
N LYS A 461 0.63 5.23 -8.31
CA LYS A 461 0.13 4.25 -7.32
C LYS A 461 0.57 4.70 -5.94
N MET A 462 -0.36 4.83 -5.00
CA MET A 462 -0.07 5.21 -3.62
C MET A 462 -0.28 4.02 -2.70
N VAL A 463 0.66 3.78 -1.79
CA VAL A 463 0.58 2.77 -0.72
C VAL A 463 0.83 3.46 0.61
N PHE A 464 0.05 3.13 1.64
CA PHE A 464 0.27 3.61 3.00
C PHE A 464 0.57 2.43 3.93
N ILE A 465 1.69 2.52 4.66
CA ILE A 465 2.10 1.54 5.66
C ILE A 465 2.13 2.24 7.03
N GLY A 466 1.18 1.87 7.88
CA GLY A 466 1.09 2.33 9.26
C GLY A 466 2.12 1.63 10.16
N ILE A 467 3.06 2.37 10.74
CA ILE A 467 4.16 1.85 11.58
C ILE A 467 3.80 1.96 13.06
N GLY A 468 3.30 0.88 13.65
CA GLY A 468 2.74 0.94 15.01
C GLY A 468 1.50 1.83 15.10
N TYR A 469 0.90 2.18 13.96
CA TYR A 469 -0.27 3.03 13.85
C TYR A 469 -1.54 2.32 14.33
N VAL A 470 -2.37 3.05 15.06
CA VAL A 470 -3.73 2.64 15.43
C VAL A 470 -4.70 3.54 14.68
N PRO A 471 -5.44 3.03 13.68
CA PRO A 471 -6.37 3.84 12.90
C PRO A 471 -7.43 4.52 13.77
N ASP A 472 -7.53 5.85 13.64
CA ASP A 472 -8.65 6.63 14.17
C ASP A 472 -9.53 7.12 13.02
N ASN A 473 -10.66 6.43 12.84
CA ASN A 473 -11.62 6.73 11.78
C ASN A 473 -12.29 8.11 11.93
N ASN A 474 -12.07 8.82 13.05
CA ASN A 474 -12.58 10.18 13.24
C ASN A 474 -11.64 11.25 12.68
N ILE A 475 -10.41 10.89 12.29
CA ILE A 475 -9.39 11.81 11.79
C ILE A 475 -9.16 11.58 10.29
N ILE A 476 -8.47 10.51 9.90
CA ILE A 476 -8.22 10.16 8.50
C ILE A 476 -8.30 8.64 8.35
N ASP A 477 -9.21 8.17 7.50
CA ASP A 477 -9.23 6.78 7.07
C ASP A 477 -8.35 6.64 5.82
N TRP A 478 -7.05 6.39 6.01
CA TRP A 478 -6.08 6.35 4.90
C TRP A 478 -6.47 5.37 3.80
N GLU A 479 -7.07 4.23 4.15
CA GLU A 479 -7.51 3.23 3.17
C GLU A 479 -8.66 3.77 2.31
N LYS A 480 -9.70 4.34 2.94
CA LYS A 480 -10.89 4.79 2.20
C LYS A 480 -10.71 6.15 1.55
N ASP A 481 -10.11 7.09 2.26
CA ASP A 481 -10.07 8.50 1.88
C ASP A 481 -8.88 8.80 0.94
N CYS A 482 -7.85 7.94 0.90
CA CYS A 482 -6.63 8.22 0.14
C CYS A 482 -6.15 7.06 -0.77
N VAL A 483 -5.53 6.01 -0.21
CA VAL A 483 -4.74 5.02 -0.98
C VAL A 483 -5.57 3.92 -1.64
N GLY A 484 -6.78 3.67 -1.14
CA GLY A 484 -7.69 2.64 -1.64
C GLY A 484 -7.44 1.25 -1.06
N THR A 485 -8.45 0.39 -1.20
CA THR A 485 -8.43 -0.99 -0.74
C THR A 485 -7.29 -1.78 -1.37
N GLY A 486 -6.55 -2.54 -0.55
CA GLY A 486 -5.42 -3.35 -1.00
C GLY A 486 -4.06 -2.61 -1.00
N ASN A 487 -4.06 -1.29 -0.84
CA ASN A 487 -2.85 -0.45 -0.76
C ASN A 487 -2.61 0.13 0.65
N PHE A 488 -3.34 -0.33 1.65
CA PHE A 488 -3.16 0.05 3.05
C PHE A 488 -2.67 -1.16 3.87
N TYR A 489 -1.57 -0.97 4.59
CA TYR A 489 -0.98 -2.00 5.44
C TYR A 489 -0.74 -1.46 6.84
N LEU A 490 -0.88 -2.34 7.84
CA LEU A 490 -0.55 -2.04 9.23
C LEU A 490 0.55 -2.97 9.69
N ALA A 491 1.62 -2.40 10.21
CA ALA A 491 2.73 -3.12 10.78
C ALA A 491 2.81 -2.87 12.28
N LYS A 492 2.55 -3.89 13.09
CA LYS A 492 2.61 -3.78 14.56
C LYS A 492 3.99 -4.09 15.13
N ASN A 493 4.90 -4.57 14.30
CA ASN A 493 6.27 -4.91 14.65
C ASN A 493 7.17 -4.86 13.39
N ALA A 494 8.48 -4.99 13.58
CA ALA A 494 9.46 -4.92 12.50
C ALA A 494 9.28 -6.01 11.43
N HIS A 495 8.87 -7.22 11.80
CA HIS A 495 8.67 -8.31 10.84
C HIS A 495 7.49 -8.04 9.92
N GLU A 496 6.37 -7.56 10.47
CA GLU A 496 5.22 -7.13 9.67
C GLU A 496 5.58 -5.94 8.78
N LEU A 497 6.38 -4.98 9.27
CA LEU A 497 6.84 -3.84 8.49
C LEU A 497 7.66 -4.27 7.27
N GLU A 498 8.57 -5.22 7.46
CA GLU A 498 9.36 -5.80 6.37
C GLU A 498 8.44 -6.42 5.30
N ILE A 499 7.48 -7.25 5.72
CA ILE A 499 6.52 -7.89 4.81
C ILE A 499 5.66 -6.86 4.08
N SER A 500 5.21 -5.79 4.75
CA SER A 500 4.43 -4.73 4.14
C SER A 500 5.23 -3.96 3.09
N ILE A 501 6.50 -3.63 3.36
CA ILE A 501 7.38 -2.96 2.40
C ILE A 501 7.65 -3.89 1.20
N GLU A 502 7.94 -5.17 1.44
CA GLU A 502 8.13 -6.14 0.36
C GLU A 502 6.88 -6.24 -0.52
N ARG A 503 5.68 -6.35 0.07
CA ARG A 503 4.42 -6.41 -0.68
C ARG A 503 4.14 -5.14 -1.47
N ALA A 504 4.43 -3.97 -0.90
CA ALA A 504 4.28 -2.70 -1.59
C ALA A 504 5.19 -2.60 -2.83
N LEU A 505 6.39 -3.18 -2.76
CA LEU A 505 7.39 -3.20 -3.84
C LEU A 505 7.15 -4.29 -4.89
N VAL A 506 6.27 -5.27 -4.63
CA VAL A 506 5.85 -6.22 -5.67
C VAL A 506 4.93 -5.48 -6.63
N VAL A 507 5.56 -4.90 -7.65
CA VAL A 507 4.90 -4.38 -8.84
C VAL A 507 4.56 -5.58 -9.72
N ASP A 508 3.52 -6.31 -9.36
CA ASP A 508 2.93 -7.30 -10.26
C ASP A 508 1.42 -7.32 -10.10
N ASP A 509 0.77 -6.57 -10.99
CA ASP A 509 -0.55 -6.95 -11.49
C ASP A 509 -0.44 -8.06 -12.56
N GLU A 510 0.78 -8.48 -12.99
CA GLU A 510 0.94 -9.65 -13.85
C GLU A 510 0.88 -10.96 -13.04
N VAL A 511 -0.33 -11.49 -12.95
CA VAL A 511 -0.58 -12.93 -12.83
C VAL A 511 0.15 -13.63 -13.98
N GLY A 512 0.86 -14.73 -13.68
CA GLY A 512 1.46 -15.57 -14.73
C GLY A 512 0.39 -16.04 -15.72
N ARG A 513 0.79 -16.33 -16.96
CA ARG A 513 -0.13 -16.80 -18.01
C ARG A 513 -0.01 -18.31 -18.16
N ASN A 514 -1.13 -18.99 -18.35
CA ASN A 514 -1.12 -20.41 -18.71
C ASN A 514 -0.35 -20.60 -20.01
N ILE A 515 0.54 -21.58 -20.01
CA ILE A 515 1.27 -22.02 -21.21
C ILE A 515 0.77 -23.40 -21.62
N PRO A 516 0.90 -23.78 -22.91
CA PRO A 516 0.50 -25.09 -23.37
C PRO A 516 1.16 -26.21 -22.57
N LYS A 517 0.42 -27.28 -22.31
CA LYS A 517 0.91 -28.49 -21.64
C LYS A 517 2.13 -29.05 -22.38
N SER A 518 3.23 -29.24 -21.65
CA SER A 518 4.45 -29.90 -22.15
C SER A 518 4.31 -31.42 -22.18
#